data_AF-A0A173TUU3-F1
#
_entry.id   AF-A0A173TUU3-F1
#
_cell.length_a   1.000
_cell.length_b   1.000
_cell.length_c   1.000
_cell.angle_alpha   90.00
_cell.angle_beta   90.00
_cell.angle_gamma   90.00
#
_symmetry.space_group_name_H-M   'P 1'
#
loop_
_entity.id
_entity.type
_entity.pdbx_description
1 polymer ?
#
loop_
_entity_poly.entity_id
_entity_poly.type
_entity_poly.pdbx_seq_one_letter_code
_entity_poly.pdbx_strand_id
1 'polypeptide(L)'
;MKKFIKEHLIQTWIVASIVFAILIHILFVTDAPCDKLQAQWGAGDILTYTSTVALGLLAVWQNQKFKEENDRAQERLEKLTQQANELAIIGKIIDNRSAKLQRLQTCFFEFEIVSSPGTIESAYTRAADMSERGSLLSECSRDLTIKVENLIIEISGNKGIPSQKICDAIIRLSDATEEIIDHYFSGTSDSLGEKELAEYIAAHQEFIKYRSIYISRTERVLNKISYEDVSLADIRDFINSTSKKQEDSPNEQQTSPSDPQPDIPEH
;
A
#
# COMPACT_ATOMS: atom_id res chain seq x y z
N MET A 1 24.61 18.66 37.84
CA MET A 1 25.69 19.56 37.36
C MET A 1 25.23 20.62 36.34
N LYS A 2 24.50 20.28 35.25
CA LYS A 2 24.06 21.27 34.24
C LYS A 2 23.08 22.36 34.73
N LYS A 3 22.29 22.11 35.80
CA LYS A 3 21.36 23.09 36.40
C LYS A 3 22.08 24.14 37.26
N PHE A 4 23.00 23.70 38.12
CA PHE A 4 23.77 24.57 39.03
C PHE A 4 24.67 25.59 38.29
N ILE A 5 25.26 25.17 37.17
CA ILE A 5 26.10 26.05 36.34
C ILE A 5 25.27 27.16 35.69
N LYS A 6 24.00 26.90 35.33
CA LYS A 6 23.09 27.89 34.75
C LYS A 6 22.60 28.91 35.78
N GLU A 7 22.31 28.47 37.00
CA GLU A 7 21.80 29.35 38.08
C GLU A 7 22.86 30.31 38.62
N HIS A 8 24.13 29.90 38.68
CA HIS A 8 25.22 30.75 39.17
C HIS A 8 26.07 31.39 38.06
N LEU A 9 25.70 31.22 36.78
CA LEU A 9 26.46 31.75 35.64
C LEU A 9 26.60 33.27 35.71
N ILE A 10 25.50 33.95 36.07
CA ILE A 10 25.45 35.42 36.23
C ILE A 10 26.29 35.87 37.42
N GLN A 11 26.18 35.20 38.58
CA GLN A 11 27.02 35.49 39.74
C GLN A 11 28.50 35.28 39.47
N THR A 12 28.85 34.23 38.72
CA THR A 12 30.23 33.91 38.36
C THR A 12 30.80 34.97 37.41
N TRP A 13 30.00 35.44 36.44
CA TRP A 13 30.37 36.54 35.56
C TRP A 13 30.57 37.87 36.30
N ILE A 14 29.72 38.20 37.27
CA ILE A 14 29.84 39.43 38.09
C ILE A 14 31.13 39.39 38.92
N VAL A 15 31.40 38.27 39.60
CA VAL A 15 32.62 38.12 40.40
C VAL A 15 33.87 38.13 39.52
N ALA A 16 33.84 37.46 38.37
CA ALA A 16 34.94 37.49 37.40
C ALA A 16 35.21 38.90 36.87
N SER A 17 34.17 39.70 36.59
CA SER A 17 34.32 41.08 36.14
C SER A 17 34.93 42.00 37.20
N ILE A 18 34.57 41.81 38.48
CA ILE A 18 35.15 42.56 39.60
C ILE A 18 36.63 42.22 39.78
N VAL A 19 36.98 40.93 39.73
CA VAL A 19 38.38 40.47 39.84
C VAL A 19 39.21 40.99 38.67
N PHE A 20 38.66 41.01 37.46
CA PHE A 20 39.32 41.54 36.27
C PHE A 20 39.58 43.05 36.39
N ALA A 21 38.62 43.81 36.93
CA ALA A 21 38.80 45.25 37.18
C ALA A 21 39.91 45.53 38.21
N ILE A 22 39.99 44.72 39.28
CA ILE A 22 41.05 44.83 40.29
C ILE A 22 42.43 44.51 39.70
N LEU A 23 42.52 43.47 38.86
CA LEU A 23 43.76 43.12 38.17
C LEU A 23 44.26 44.24 37.25
N ILE A 24 43.38 44.84 36.45
CA ILE A 24 43.75 45.99 35.60
C ILE A 24 44.22 47.17 36.47
N HIS A 25 43.55 47.43 37.60
CA HIS A 25 43.90 48.53 38.49
C HIS A 25 45.30 48.33 39.12
N ILE A 26 45.61 47.12 39.57
CA ILE A 26 46.95 46.78 40.12
C ILE A 26 48.03 46.88 39.03
N LEU A 27 47.73 46.40 37.82
CA LEU A 27 48.67 46.48 36.68
C LEU A 27 49.01 47.93 36.29
N PHE A 28 48.09 48.88 36.53
CA PHE A 28 48.26 50.31 36.23
C PHE A 28 48.90 51.12 37.35
N VAL A 29 48.81 50.67 38.61
CA VAL A 29 49.36 51.38 39.77
C VAL A 29 50.83 51.00 40.05
N THR A 30 51.32 49.91 39.47
CA THR A 30 52.68 49.40 39.72
C THR A 30 53.63 49.82 38.59
N ASP A 31 54.53 50.79 38.84
CA ASP A 31 55.58 51.18 37.88
C ASP A 31 56.63 50.06 37.73
N ALA A 32 56.90 49.65 36.50
CA ALA A 32 57.83 48.55 36.20
C ALA A 32 59.30 49.01 36.35
N PRO A 33 60.16 48.26 37.07
CA PRO A 33 61.56 48.64 37.28
C PRO A 33 62.48 48.43 36.06
N CYS A 34 61.95 48.14 34.87
CA CYS A 34 62.75 47.93 33.65
C CYS A 34 61.98 48.32 32.37
N ASP A 35 62.60 49.12 31.49
CA ASP A 35 62.04 49.68 30.25
C ASP A 35 61.39 48.65 29.31
N LYS A 36 61.78 47.38 29.37
CA LYS A 36 61.21 46.31 28.54
C LYS A 36 59.89 45.74 29.05
N LEU A 37 59.51 46.05 30.28
CA LEU A 37 58.26 45.62 30.93
C LEU A 37 57.28 46.78 31.15
N GLN A 38 57.66 48.00 30.76
CA GLN A 38 56.75 49.13 30.74
C GLN A 38 55.68 48.87 29.67
N ALA A 39 54.42 48.87 30.09
CA ALA A 39 53.30 48.50 29.22
C ALA A 39 53.24 49.44 28.00
N GLN A 40 53.65 48.96 26.82
CA GLN A 40 53.50 49.66 25.54
C GLN A 40 52.03 49.80 25.09
N TRP A 41 51.10 49.18 25.81
CA TRP A 41 49.68 49.09 25.49
C TRP A 41 48.89 49.82 26.58
N GLY A 42 48.06 50.80 26.20
CA GLY A 42 47.20 51.50 27.15
C GLY A 42 46.10 50.60 27.71
N ALA A 43 45.50 50.98 28.85
CA ALA A 43 44.37 50.23 29.46
C ALA A 43 43.23 50.02 28.45
N GLY A 44 42.99 51.06 27.64
CA GLY A 44 42.01 51.03 26.56
C GLY A 44 42.35 50.04 25.45
N ASP A 45 43.63 49.89 25.11
CA ASP A 45 44.07 48.96 24.06
C ASP A 45 43.91 47.51 24.50
N ILE A 46 44.29 47.20 25.75
CA ILE A 46 44.14 45.86 26.33
C ILE A 46 42.66 45.49 26.49
N LEU A 47 41.82 46.42 26.97
CA LEU A 47 40.38 46.22 27.10
C LEU A 47 39.70 46.00 25.74
N THR A 48 40.06 46.80 24.74
CA THR A 48 39.49 46.73 23.39
C THR A 48 39.89 45.42 22.71
N TYR A 49 41.16 45.03 22.81
CA TYR A 49 41.64 43.75 22.28
C TYR A 49 40.91 42.57 22.94
N THR A 50 40.85 42.56 24.29
CA THR A 50 40.20 41.47 25.04
C THR A 50 38.71 41.37 24.73
N SER A 51 38.00 42.50 24.64
CA SER A 51 36.58 42.53 24.28
C SER A 51 36.34 42.05 22.86
N THR A 52 37.19 42.44 21.91
CA THR A 52 37.08 42.02 20.49
C THR A 52 37.32 40.52 20.34
N VAL A 53 38.33 39.98 21.03
CA VAL A 53 38.59 38.53 21.05
C VAL A 53 37.43 37.77 21.70
N ALA A 54 36.89 38.26 22.82
CA ALA A 54 35.75 37.65 23.48
C ALA A 54 34.48 37.65 22.60
N LEU A 55 34.20 38.76 21.92
CA LEU A 55 33.10 38.88 20.96
C LEU A 55 33.29 37.95 19.76
N GLY A 56 34.51 37.85 19.22
CA GLY A 56 34.85 36.92 18.15
C GLY A 56 34.64 35.46 18.57
N LEU A 57 35.08 35.08 19.77
CA LEU A 57 34.89 33.74 20.32
C LEU A 57 33.40 33.42 20.57
N LEU A 58 32.64 34.40 21.07
CA LEU A 58 31.20 34.27 21.27
C LEU A 58 30.48 34.10 19.94
N ALA A 59 30.85 34.85 18.90
CA ALA A 59 30.30 34.70 17.56
C ALA A 59 30.62 33.31 16.97
N VAL A 60 31.84 32.80 17.17
CA VAL A 60 32.21 31.43 16.77
C VAL A 60 31.36 30.39 17.50
N TRP A 61 31.18 30.54 18.82
CA TRP A 61 30.37 29.63 19.62
C TRP A 61 28.88 29.67 19.21
N GLN A 62 28.33 30.86 19.00
CA GLN A 62 26.96 31.03 18.50
C GLN A 62 26.79 30.37 17.13
N ASN A 63 27.72 30.59 16.20
CA ASN A 63 27.68 29.98 14.87
C ASN A 63 27.74 28.45 14.94
N GLN A 64 28.61 27.89 15.79
CA GLN A 64 28.64 26.45 16.05
C GLN A 64 27.29 25.96 16.59
N LYS A 65 26.69 26.70 17.53
CA LYS A 65 25.42 26.31 18.12
C LYS A 65 24.26 26.35 17.13
N PHE A 66 24.19 27.39 16.32
CA PHE A 66 23.21 27.50 15.24
C PHE A 66 23.37 26.39 14.22
N LYS A 67 24.61 26.01 13.87
CA LYS A 67 24.87 24.90 12.97
C LYS A 67 24.32 23.58 13.52
N GLU A 68 24.60 23.25 14.78
CA GLU A 68 24.05 22.04 15.42
C GLU A 68 22.51 21.99 15.43
N GLU A 69 21.87 23.13 15.69
CA GLU A 69 20.41 23.22 15.72
C GLU A 69 19.81 23.12 14.32
N ASN A 70 20.48 23.72 13.33
CA ASN A 70 20.09 23.64 11.93
C ASN A 70 20.23 22.20 11.42
N ASP A 71 21.35 21.53 11.69
CA ASP A 71 21.59 20.13 11.30
C ASP A 71 20.51 19.21 11.88
N ARG A 72 20.12 19.41 13.16
CA ARG A 72 19.02 18.65 13.79
C ARG A 72 17.65 18.96 13.19
N ALA A 73 17.40 20.22 12.84
CA ALA A 73 16.15 20.62 12.20
C ALA A 73 16.05 20.03 10.79
N GLN A 74 17.17 20.02 10.06
CA GLN A 74 17.27 19.43 8.73
C GLN A 74 17.05 17.91 8.79
N GLU A 75 17.67 17.19 9.74
CA GLU A 75 17.44 15.75 9.90
C GLU A 75 15.95 15.42 10.17
N ARG A 76 15.28 16.25 10.98
CA ARG A 76 13.83 16.09 11.23
C ARG A 76 13.01 16.35 9.98
N LEU A 77 13.35 17.39 9.21
CA LEU A 77 12.68 17.72 7.96
C LEU A 77 12.87 16.62 6.92
N GLU A 78 14.06 16.02 6.81
CA GLU A 78 14.32 14.90 5.93
C GLU A 78 13.47 13.68 6.29
N LYS A 79 13.38 13.33 7.58
CA LYS A 79 12.49 12.25 8.06
C LYS A 79 11.02 12.53 7.74
N LEU A 80 10.54 13.74 8.00
CA LEU A 80 9.16 14.13 7.69
C LEU A 80 8.89 14.09 6.18
N THR A 81 9.85 14.52 5.36
CA THR A 81 9.74 14.49 3.90
C THR A 81 9.69 13.05 3.39
N GLN A 82 10.50 12.16 3.95
CA GLN A 82 10.47 10.74 3.61
C GLN A 82 9.13 10.12 3.99
N GLN A 83 8.63 10.35 5.20
CA GLN A 83 7.32 9.85 5.65
C GLN A 83 6.18 10.38 4.77
N ALA A 84 6.21 11.66 4.40
CA ALA A 84 5.21 12.24 3.50
C ALA A 84 5.25 11.60 2.10
N ASN A 85 6.44 11.30 1.57
CA ASN A 85 6.58 10.61 0.30
C ASN A 85 6.06 9.16 0.37
N GLU A 86 6.40 8.44 1.45
CA GLU A 86 5.88 7.07 1.68
C GLU A 86 4.35 7.06 1.73
N LEU A 87 3.73 7.99 2.47
CA LEU A 87 2.28 8.12 2.55
C LEU A 87 1.66 8.46 1.19
N ALA A 88 2.29 9.35 0.41
CA ALA A 88 1.82 9.68 -0.93
C ALA A 88 1.86 8.48 -1.89
N ILE A 89 2.88 7.62 -1.78
CA ILE A 89 2.98 6.38 -2.55
C ILE A 89 1.90 5.39 -2.10
N ILE A 90 1.69 5.22 -0.79
CA ILE A 90 0.64 4.35 -0.24
C ILE A 90 -0.74 4.80 -0.75
N GLY A 91 -1.03 6.11 -0.73
CA GLY A 91 -2.27 6.67 -1.28
C GLY A 91 -2.49 6.26 -2.74
N LYS A 92 -1.46 6.41 -3.60
CA LYS A 92 -1.53 5.95 -4.99
C LYS A 92 -1.75 4.45 -5.14
N ILE A 93 -1.20 3.63 -4.25
CA ILE A 93 -1.41 2.18 -4.24
C ILE A 93 -2.88 1.87 -3.92
N ILE A 94 -3.44 2.54 -2.91
CA ILE A 94 -4.85 2.39 -2.52
C ILE A 94 -5.76 2.79 -3.68
N ASP A 95 -5.53 3.94 -4.30
CA ASP A 95 -6.31 4.41 -5.45
C ASP A 95 -6.26 3.41 -6.62
N ASN A 96 -5.05 2.95 -6.96
CA ASN A 96 -4.86 2.01 -8.05
C ASN A 96 -5.56 0.67 -7.79
N ARG A 97 -5.43 0.12 -6.57
CA ARG A 97 -6.08 -1.13 -6.17
C ARG A 97 -7.61 -0.99 -6.09
N SER A 98 -8.11 0.14 -5.61
CA SER A 98 -9.55 0.45 -5.57
C SER A 98 -10.13 0.50 -6.98
N ALA A 99 -9.48 1.24 -7.89
CA ALA A 99 -9.88 1.30 -9.29
C ALA A 99 -9.82 -0.08 -9.97
N LYS A 100 -8.81 -0.91 -9.62
CA LYS A 100 -8.71 -2.27 -10.16
C LYS A 100 -9.82 -3.19 -9.64
N LEU A 101 -10.19 -3.08 -8.36
CA LEU A 101 -11.33 -3.83 -7.80
C LEU A 101 -12.63 -3.48 -8.53
N GLN A 102 -12.87 -2.20 -8.78
CA GLN A 102 -14.04 -1.77 -9.56
C GLN A 102 -14.02 -2.32 -10.98
N ARG A 103 -12.88 -2.25 -11.69
CA ARG A 103 -12.73 -2.85 -13.02
C ARG A 103 -13.02 -4.35 -13.01
N LEU A 104 -12.49 -5.09 -12.03
CA LEU A 104 -12.76 -6.52 -11.88
C LEU A 104 -14.25 -6.80 -11.70
N GLN A 105 -14.94 -6.04 -10.83
CA GLN A 105 -16.38 -6.19 -10.64
C GLN A 105 -17.16 -5.95 -11.94
N THR A 106 -16.79 -4.92 -12.70
CA THR A 106 -17.39 -4.66 -14.02
C THR A 106 -17.14 -5.82 -14.98
N CYS A 107 -15.91 -6.31 -15.11
CA CYS A 107 -15.59 -7.42 -16.00
C CYS A 107 -16.34 -8.71 -15.60
N PHE A 108 -16.47 -9.00 -14.30
CA PHE A 108 -17.25 -10.14 -13.83
C PHE A 108 -18.73 -10.01 -14.19
N PHE A 109 -19.30 -8.82 -14.06
CA PHE A 109 -20.69 -8.56 -14.39
C PHE A 109 -20.95 -8.66 -15.90
N GLU A 110 -20.07 -8.07 -16.72
CA GLU A 110 -20.15 -8.18 -18.18
C GLU A 110 -20.04 -9.63 -18.63
N PHE A 111 -19.11 -10.41 -18.06
CA PHE A 111 -18.97 -11.84 -18.32
C PHE A 111 -20.24 -12.62 -17.94
N GLU A 112 -20.84 -12.34 -16.79
CA GLU A 112 -22.09 -13.00 -16.35
C GLU A 112 -23.26 -12.73 -17.29
N ILE A 113 -23.38 -11.50 -17.82
CA ILE A 113 -24.42 -11.16 -18.80
C ILE A 113 -24.26 -11.96 -20.09
N VAL A 114 -23.06 -11.99 -20.67
CA VAL A 114 -22.82 -12.66 -21.95
C VAL A 114 -22.86 -14.18 -21.81
N SER A 115 -22.58 -14.70 -20.61
CA SER A 115 -22.69 -16.12 -20.30
C SER A 115 -24.11 -16.56 -19.92
N SER A 116 -25.10 -15.67 -19.99
CA SER A 116 -26.48 -16.01 -19.63
C SER A 116 -27.20 -16.72 -20.79
N PRO A 117 -27.80 -17.91 -20.57
CA PRO A 117 -28.63 -18.57 -21.56
C PRO A 117 -29.77 -17.67 -22.06
N GLY A 118 -30.32 -16.81 -21.19
CA GLY A 118 -31.35 -15.85 -21.58
C GLY A 118 -30.88 -14.80 -22.58
N THR A 119 -29.62 -14.37 -22.50
CA THR A 119 -29.03 -13.46 -23.49
C THR A 119 -28.95 -14.16 -24.85
N ILE A 120 -28.51 -15.42 -24.87
CA ILE A 120 -28.38 -16.23 -26.09
C ILE A 120 -29.76 -16.53 -26.69
N GLU A 121 -30.72 -16.96 -25.89
CA GLU A 121 -32.10 -17.22 -26.30
C GLU A 121 -32.75 -15.95 -26.87
N SER A 122 -32.53 -14.79 -26.24
CA SER A 122 -33.05 -13.52 -26.75
C SER A 122 -32.47 -13.14 -28.12
N ALA A 123 -31.18 -13.43 -28.34
CA ALA A 123 -30.53 -13.20 -29.63
C ALA A 123 -31.10 -14.14 -30.71
N TYR A 124 -31.30 -15.40 -30.35
CA TYR A 124 -31.87 -16.42 -31.23
C TYR A 124 -33.33 -16.12 -31.64
N THR A 125 -34.16 -15.73 -30.67
CA THR A 125 -35.60 -15.46 -30.87
C THR A 125 -35.88 -14.13 -31.59
N ARG A 126 -34.99 -13.14 -31.46
CA ARG A 126 -35.15 -11.83 -32.11
C ARG A 126 -34.85 -11.85 -33.61
N ALA A 127 -34.05 -12.80 -34.09
CA ALA A 127 -33.68 -12.89 -35.49
C ALA A 127 -34.90 -13.20 -36.38
N ALA A 128 -35.02 -12.46 -37.49
CA ALA A 128 -36.11 -12.58 -38.45
C ALA A 128 -35.98 -13.84 -39.33
N ASP A 129 -34.75 -14.28 -39.60
CA ASP A 129 -34.46 -15.46 -40.43
C ASP A 129 -33.25 -16.27 -39.94
N MET A 130 -33.02 -17.42 -40.56
CA MET A 130 -31.93 -18.33 -40.20
C MET A 130 -30.52 -17.74 -40.44
N SER A 131 -30.36 -16.86 -41.43
CA SER A 131 -29.07 -16.20 -41.68
C SER A 131 -28.77 -15.18 -40.59
N GLU A 132 -29.78 -14.42 -40.16
CA GLU A 132 -29.65 -13.47 -39.05
C GLU A 132 -29.39 -14.21 -37.72
N ARG A 133 -30.03 -15.36 -37.48
CA ARG A 133 -29.75 -16.22 -36.31
C ARG A 133 -28.28 -16.61 -36.23
N GLY A 134 -27.73 -17.13 -37.34
CA GLY A 134 -26.33 -17.53 -37.39
C GLY A 134 -25.39 -16.35 -37.13
N SER A 135 -25.70 -15.17 -37.65
CA SER A 135 -24.90 -13.95 -37.40
C SER A 135 -24.95 -13.52 -35.93
N LEU A 136 -26.13 -13.49 -35.31
CA LEU A 136 -26.29 -13.06 -33.92
C LEU A 136 -25.66 -14.06 -32.94
N LEU A 137 -25.81 -15.35 -33.17
CA LEU A 137 -25.15 -16.38 -32.35
C LEU A 137 -23.62 -16.32 -32.47
N SER A 138 -23.09 -16.05 -33.67
CA SER A 138 -21.65 -15.84 -33.87
C SER A 138 -21.16 -14.58 -33.14
N GLU A 139 -21.99 -13.53 -33.10
CA GLU A 139 -21.70 -12.34 -32.31
C GLU A 139 -21.68 -12.64 -30.80
N CYS A 140 -22.62 -13.45 -30.30
CA CYS A 140 -22.63 -13.90 -28.90
C CYS A 140 -21.37 -14.69 -28.53
N SER A 141 -20.96 -15.68 -29.34
CA SER A 141 -19.74 -16.46 -29.10
C SER A 141 -18.48 -15.58 -29.12
N ARG A 142 -18.42 -14.64 -30.08
CA ARG A 142 -17.32 -13.66 -30.15
C ARG A 142 -17.27 -12.76 -28.91
N ASP A 143 -18.42 -12.24 -28.48
CA ASP A 143 -18.48 -11.36 -27.31
C ASP A 143 -18.11 -12.13 -26.02
N LEU A 144 -18.61 -13.36 -25.86
CA LEU A 144 -18.21 -14.28 -24.78
C LEU A 144 -16.69 -14.44 -24.72
N THR A 145 -16.06 -14.80 -25.85
CA THR A 145 -14.61 -14.96 -25.95
C THR A 145 -13.87 -13.70 -25.51
N ILE A 146 -14.27 -12.54 -26.02
CA ILE A 146 -13.64 -11.25 -25.67
C ILE A 146 -13.78 -10.95 -24.17
N LYS A 147 -14.96 -11.19 -23.58
CA LYS A 147 -15.18 -10.95 -22.15
C LYS A 147 -14.38 -11.90 -21.27
N VAL A 148 -14.26 -13.17 -21.66
CA VAL A 148 -13.40 -14.16 -20.98
C VAL A 148 -11.94 -13.71 -20.99
N GLU A 149 -11.42 -13.35 -22.16
CA GLU A 149 -10.03 -12.89 -22.29
C GLU A 149 -9.75 -11.65 -21.43
N ASN A 150 -10.62 -10.63 -21.52
CA ASN A 150 -10.49 -9.42 -20.73
C ASN A 150 -10.51 -9.70 -19.23
N LEU A 151 -11.42 -10.56 -18.78
CA LEU A 151 -11.53 -10.94 -17.37
C LEU A 151 -10.29 -11.70 -16.88
N ILE A 152 -9.79 -12.67 -17.66
CA ILE A 152 -8.57 -13.42 -17.34
C ILE A 152 -7.35 -12.49 -17.30
N ILE A 153 -7.23 -11.52 -18.21
CA ILE A 153 -6.16 -10.52 -18.20
C ILE A 153 -6.23 -9.68 -16.92
N GLU A 154 -7.42 -9.19 -16.55
CA GLU A 154 -7.57 -8.38 -15.35
C GLU A 154 -7.24 -9.16 -14.07
N ILE A 155 -7.69 -10.42 -13.99
CA ILE A 155 -7.37 -11.35 -12.90
C ILE A 155 -5.87 -11.61 -12.83
N SER A 156 -5.22 -11.91 -13.96
CA SER A 156 -3.78 -12.19 -14.03
C SER A 156 -2.94 -10.97 -13.65
N GLY A 157 -3.43 -9.77 -13.94
CA GLY A 157 -2.81 -8.52 -13.51
C GLY A 157 -2.97 -8.20 -12.02
N ASN A 158 -3.78 -8.94 -11.26
CA ASN A 158 -4.02 -8.72 -9.83
C ASN A 158 -3.01 -9.48 -8.96
N LYS A 159 -1.76 -8.99 -8.97
CA LYS A 159 -0.64 -9.64 -8.27
C LYS A 159 -0.90 -9.80 -6.77
N GLY A 160 -0.58 -10.99 -6.26
CA GLY A 160 -0.70 -11.34 -4.84
C GLY A 160 -2.03 -11.98 -4.45
N ILE A 161 -2.95 -12.19 -5.40
CA ILE A 161 -4.22 -12.89 -5.19
C ILE A 161 -4.21 -14.20 -6.00
N PRO A 162 -4.42 -15.37 -5.37
CA PRO A 162 -4.51 -16.64 -6.09
C PRO A 162 -5.71 -16.66 -7.04
N SER A 163 -5.45 -16.94 -8.32
CA SER A 163 -6.43 -16.86 -9.41
C SER A 163 -6.85 -18.20 -10.00
N GLN A 164 -6.10 -19.29 -9.80
CA GLN A 164 -6.32 -20.55 -10.51
C GLN A 164 -7.76 -21.04 -10.47
N LYS A 165 -8.34 -21.19 -9.27
CA LYS A 165 -9.73 -21.70 -9.11
C LYS A 165 -10.79 -20.81 -9.77
N ILE A 166 -10.60 -19.49 -9.81
CA ILE A 166 -11.55 -18.60 -10.48
C ILE A 166 -11.36 -18.65 -12.00
N CYS A 167 -10.12 -18.76 -12.49
CA CYS A 167 -9.86 -18.97 -13.92
C CYS A 167 -10.47 -20.29 -14.41
N ASP A 168 -10.27 -21.39 -13.67
CA ASP A 168 -10.84 -22.70 -14.00
C ASP A 168 -12.38 -22.63 -14.06
N ALA A 169 -13.01 -21.93 -13.11
CA ALA A 169 -14.46 -21.75 -13.10
C ALA A 169 -14.98 -20.86 -14.23
N ILE A 170 -14.23 -19.83 -14.64
CA ILE A 170 -14.56 -18.99 -15.81
C ILE A 170 -14.51 -19.82 -17.08
N ILE A 171 -13.45 -20.60 -17.28
CA ILE A 171 -13.28 -21.45 -18.46
C ILE A 171 -14.44 -22.45 -18.53
N ARG A 172 -14.72 -23.15 -17.41
CA ARG A 172 -15.81 -24.12 -17.35
C ARG A 172 -17.18 -23.51 -17.67
N LEU A 173 -17.47 -22.31 -17.16
CA LEU A 173 -18.72 -21.62 -17.48
C LEU A 173 -18.76 -21.18 -18.95
N SER A 174 -17.64 -20.73 -19.50
CA SER A 174 -17.52 -20.38 -20.92
C SER A 174 -17.77 -21.59 -21.82
N ASP A 175 -17.18 -22.74 -21.51
CA ASP A 175 -17.35 -23.98 -22.27
C ASP A 175 -18.81 -24.43 -22.26
N ALA A 176 -19.45 -24.45 -21.08
CA ALA A 176 -20.88 -24.78 -20.96
C ALA A 176 -21.78 -23.77 -21.69
N THR A 177 -21.37 -22.50 -21.79
CA THR A 177 -22.10 -21.48 -22.55
C THR A 177 -21.95 -21.67 -24.05
N GLU A 178 -20.76 -22.02 -24.54
CA GLU A 178 -20.53 -22.34 -25.95
C GLU A 178 -21.34 -23.58 -26.38
N GLU A 179 -21.46 -24.61 -25.54
CA GLU A 179 -22.33 -25.76 -25.83
C GLU A 179 -23.79 -25.35 -26.03
N ILE A 180 -24.28 -24.37 -25.26
CA ILE A 180 -25.62 -23.79 -25.43
C ILE A 180 -25.71 -23.04 -26.77
N ILE A 181 -24.70 -22.25 -27.13
CA ILE A 181 -24.66 -21.52 -28.40
C ILE A 181 -24.69 -22.50 -29.58
N ASP A 182 -23.89 -23.56 -29.52
CA ASP A 182 -23.82 -24.64 -30.51
C ASP A 182 -25.16 -25.38 -30.64
N HIS A 183 -25.85 -25.62 -29.52
CA HIS A 183 -27.20 -26.19 -29.51
C HIS A 183 -28.16 -25.33 -30.34
N TYR A 184 -28.18 -24.01 -30.12
CA TYR A 184 -29.01 -23.10 -30.92
C TYR A 184 -28.57 -23.01 -32.38
N PHE A 185 -27.26 -23.11 -32.68
CA PHE A 185 -26.74 -23.16 -34.05
C PHE A 185 -27.22 -24.40 -34.82
N SER A 186 -27.38 -25.53 -34.15
CA SER A 186 -27.86 -26.78 -34.75
C SER A 186 -29.31 -26.72 -35.24
N GLY A 187 -30.04 -25.63 -34.93
CA GLY A 187 -31.43 -25.43 -35.34
C GLY A 187 -32.44 -26.22 -34.50
N THR A 188 -31.99 -26.82 -33.40
CA THR A 188 -32.86 -27.49 -32.43
C THR A 188 -33.67 -26.40 -31.71
N SER A 189 -34.93 -26.21 -32.12
CA SER A 189 -35.84 -25.22 -31.51
C SER A 189 -36.54 -25.72 -30.26
N ASP A 190 -36.38 -27.01 -29.94
CA ASP A 190 -36.92 -27.58 -28.73
C ASP A 190 -36.08 -27.11 -27.55
N SER A 191 -36.73 -26.89 -26.41
CA SER A 191 -36.16 -26.40 -25.16
C SER A 191 -34.74 -26.92 -24.90
N LEU A 192 -33.86 -26.05 -24.41
CA LEU A 192 -32.49 -26.39 -24.02
C LEU A 192 -32.48 -27.73 -23.27
N GLY A 193 -31.67 -28.68 -23.75
CA GLY A 193 -31.67 -30.03 -23.19
C GLY A 193 -31.40 -30.02 -21.68
N GLU A 194 -32.10 -30.89 -20.95
CA GLU A 194 -32.01 -30.94 -19.48
C GLU A 194 -30.56 -31.14 -19.00
N LYS A 195 -29.75 -31.84 -19.80
CA LYS A 195 -28.34 -32.10 -19.50
C LYS A 195 -27.49 -30.82 -19.65
N GLU A 196 -27.61 -30.13 -20.78
CA GLU A 196 -26.89 -28.89 -21.09
C GLU A 196 -27.24 -27.80 -20.07
N LEU A 197 -28.52 -27.68 -19.73
CA LEU A 197 -28.97 -26.74 -18.69
C LEU A 197 -28.42 -27.11 -17.30
N ALA A 198 -28.41 -28.39 -16.93
CA ALA A 198 -27.88 -28.83 -15.65
C ALA A 198 -26.36 -28.59 -15.54
N GLU A 199 -25.62 -28.82 -16.62
CA GLU A 199 -24.17 -28.57 -16.70
C GLU A 199 -23.86 -27.08 -16.58
N TYR A 200 -24.59 -26.23 -17.28
CA TYR A 200 -24.52 -24.78 -17.14
C TYR A 200 -24.80 -24.32 -15.70
N ILE A 201 -25.87 -24.80 -15.07
CA ILE A 201 -26.24 -24.41 -13.70
C ILE A 201 -25.11 -24.78 -12.73
N ALA A 202 -24.52 -25.97 -12.87
CA ALA A 202 -23.41 -26.41 -12.03
C ALA A 202 -22.16 -25.53 -12.22
N ALA A 203 -21.79 -25.24 -13.47
CA ALA A 203 -20.67 -24.37 -13.79
C ALA A 203 -20.90 -22.93 -13.28
N HIS A 204 -22.11 -22.40 -13.43
CA HIS A 204 -22.49 -21.08 -12.95
C HIS A 204 -22.40 -20.99 -11.43
N GLN A 205 -22.90 -21.99 -10.68
CA GLN A 205 -22.77 -22.02 -9.22
C GLN A 205 -21.31 -22.04 -8.75
N GLU A 206 -20.46 -22.82 -9.43
CA GLU A 206 -19.03 -22.88 -9.15
C GLU A 206 -18.36 -21.52 -9.41
N PHE A 207 -18.67 -20.87 -10.53
CA PHE A 207 -18.23 -19.52 -10.84
C PHE A 207 -18.64 -18.51 -9.77
N ILE A 208 -19.91 -18.48 -9.35
CA ILE A 208 -20.40 -17.56 -8.32
C ILE A 208 -19.64 -17.74 -7.00
N LYS A 209 -19.43 -19.00 -6.60
CA LYS A 209 -18.66 -19.35 -5.40
C LYS A 209 -17.24 -18.80 -5.47
N TYR A 210 -16.50 -19.10 -6.53
CA TYR A 210 -15.10 -18.68 -6.65
C TYR A 210 -14.95 -17.18 -6.91
N ARG A 211 -15.90 -16.55 -7.60
CA ARG A 211 -15.97 -15.09 -7.76
C ARG A 211 -16.07 -14.41 -6.41
N SER A 212 -17.00 -14.84 -5.56
CA SER A 212 -17.17 -14.29 -4.21
C SER A 212 -15.88 -14.42 -3.39
N ILE A 213 -15.27 -15.61 -3.38
CA ILE A 213 -14.00 -15.85 -2.67
C ILE A 213 -12.90 -14.92 -3.20
N TYR A 214 -12.77 -14.78 -4.51
CA TYR A 214 -11.72 -13.97 -5.14
C TYR A 214 -11.90 -12.48 -4.87
N ILE A 215 -13.12 -11.96 -4.97
CA ILE A 215 -13.45 -10.56 -4.64
C ILE A 215 -13.18 -10.28 -3.16
N SER A 216 -13.67 -11.12 -2.24
CA SER A 216 -13.44 -10.94 -0.81
C SER A 216 -11.96 -10.98 -0.43
N ARG A 217 -11.14 -11.78 -1.12
CA ARG A 217 -9.67 -11.76 -0.95
C ARG A 217 -9.07 -10.45 -1.41
N THR A 218 -9.49 -9.96 -2.58
CA THR A 218 -9.01 -8.69 -3.14
C THR A 218 -9.37 -7.51 -2.22
N GLU A 219 -10.60 -7.48 -1.73
CA GLU A 219 -11.08 -6.48 -0.75
C GLU A 219 -10.30 -6.55 0.56
N ARG A 220 -10.03 -7.76 1.08
CA ARG A 220 -9.24 -7.91 2.31
C ARG A 220 -7.85 -7.30 2.17
N VAL A 221 -7.18 -7.49 1.03
CA VAL A 221 -5.88 -6.89 0.76
C VAL A 221 -5.98 -5.36 0.71
N LEU A 222 -7.00 -4.83 0.02
CA LEU A 222 -7.22 -3.39 -0.03
C LEU A 222 -7.48 -2.81 1.36
N ASN A 223 -8.39 -3.40 2.13
CA ASN A 223 -8.71 -2.95 3.49
C ASN A 223 -7.50 -2.98 4.41
N LYS A 224 -6.65 -4.00 4.29
CA LYS A 224 -5.41 -4.07 5.07
C LYS A 224 -4.50 -2.88 4.80
N ILE A 225 -4.30 -2.55 3.51
CA ILE A 225 -3.45 -1.42 3.11
C ILE A 225 -4.09 -0.08 3.50
N SER A 226 -5.41 0.02 3.47
CA SER A 226 -6.13 1.26 3.76
C SER A 226 -6.29 1.60 5.24
N TYR A 227 -6.40 0.59 6.12
CA TYR A 227 -6.80 0.79 7.52
C TYR A 227 -5.75 0.38 8.56
N GLU A 228 -4.74 -0.42 8.20
CA GLU A 228 -3.61 -0.69 9.09
C GLU A 228 -2.49 0.32 8.79
N ASP A 229 -1.76 0.78 9.82
CA ASP A 229 -0.54 1.60 9.65
C ASP A 229 0.58 0.72 9.07
N VAL A 230 0.51 0.43 7.77
CA VAL A 230 1.41 -0.49 7.06
C VAL A 230 2.49 0.29 6.32
N SER A 231 3.78 -0.05 6.53
CA SER A 231 4.87 0.55 5.76
C SER A 231 4.91 0.01 4.32
N LEU A 232 5.59 0.71 3.41
CA LEU A 232 5.77 0.22 2.02
C LEU A 232 6.48 -1.14 1.96
N ALA A 233 7.40 -1.42 2.87
CA ALA A 233 8.09 -2.71 2.95
C ALA A 233 7.09 -3.83 3.33
N ASP A 234 6.25 -3.56 4.33
CA ASP A 234 5.23 -4.50 4.79
C ASP A 234 4.18 -4.78 3.71
N ILE A 235 3.77 -3.77 2.93
CA ILE A 235 2.87 -3.96 1.78
C ILE A 235 3.52 -4.88 0.73
N ARG A 236 4.80 -4.66 0.41
CA ARG A 236 5.53 -5.47 -0.57
C ARG A 236 5.69 -6.92 -0.10
N ASP A 237 6.06 -7.12 1.16
CA ASP A 237 6.21 -8.44 1.75
C ASP A 237 4.88 -9.17 1.90
N PHE A 238 3.80 -8.44 2.18
CA PHE A 238 2.46 -9.00 2.19
C PHE A 238 2.04 -9.51 0.82
N ILE A 239 2.19 -8.72 -0.25
CA ILE A 239 1.86 -9.13 -1.64
C ILE A 239 2.68 -10.36 -2.07
N ASN A 240 3.95 -10.41 -1.66
CA ASN A 240 4.83 -11.52 -2.00
C ASN A 240 4.53 -12.77 -1.16
N SER A 241 4.15 -12.61 0.12
CA SER A 241 3.86 -13.72 1.03
C SER A 241 2.48 -14.34 0.80
N THR A 242 1.47 -13.57 0.39
CA THR A 242 0.19 -14.11 -0.09
C THR A 242 0.35 -14.91 -1.38
N SER A 243 1.38 -14.62 -2.19
CA SER A 243 1.74 -15.43 -3.35
C SER A 243 2.41 -16.76 -2.95
N LYS A 244 3.30 -16.76 -1.94
CA LYS A 244 4.09 -17.95 -1.55
C LYS A 244 3.39 -18.94 -0.61
N LYS A 245 2.54 -18.49 0.31
CA LYS A 245 1.92 -19.37 1.33
C LYS A 245 0.95 -20.42 0.77
N GLN A 246 0.67 -20.42 -0.54
CA GLN A 246 -0.33 -21.30 -1.14
C GLN A 246 0.14 -22.16 -2.31
N GLU A 247 1.39 -22.03 -2.78
CA GLU A 247 2.02 -23.09 -3.59
C GLU A 247 2.34 -24.34 -2.74
N ASP A 248 2.54 -24.17 -1.41
CA ASP A 248 2.98 -25.21 -0.48
C ASP A 248 1.87 -25.80 0.43
N SER A 249 0.58 -25.72 0.07
CA SER A 249 -0.49 -26.31 0.90
C SER A 249 -1.08 -27.58 0.26
N PRO A 250 -0.75 -28.79 0.74
CA PRO A 250 -1.40 -30.02 0.32
C PRO A 250 -2.71 -30.23 1.08
N ASN A 251 -3.78 -30.53 0.33
CA ASN A 251 -5.02 -31.17 0.75
C ASN A 251 -5.73 -30.64 2.01
N GLU A 252 -6.75 -29.80 1.82
CA GLU A 252 -7.84 -29.73 2.80
C GLU A 252 -8.73 -30.97 2.64
N GLN A 253 -8.80 -31.72 3.75
CA GLN A 253 -9.45 -33.00 3.95
C GLN A 253 -10.89 -33.08 3.41
N GLN A 254 -11.14 -34.15 2.64
CA GLN A 254 -12.46 -34.77 2.55
C GLN A 254 -12.95 -35.11 3.95
N THR A 255 -14.08 -34.53 4.36
CA THR A 255 -14.92 -35.15 5.39
C THR A 255 -16.01 -35.91 4.64
N SER A 256 -15.91 -37.25 4.68
CA SER A 256 -17.00 -38.13 4.24
C SER A 256 -18.18 -38.00 5.21
N PRO A 257 -19.44 -38.17 4.76
CA PRO A 257 -20.59 -38.23 5.64
C PRO A 257 -20.60 -39.56 6.40
N SER A 258 -20.76 -39.50 7.72
CA SER A 258 -20.98 -40.68 8.56
C SER A 258 -22.35 -41.31 8.28
N ASP A 259 -22.36 -42.63 8.05
CA ASP A 259 -23.56 -43.45 7.99
C ASP A 259 -24.37 -43.39 9.31
N PRO A 260 -25.71 -43.45 9.27
CA PRO A 260 -26.54 -43.56 10.47
C PRO A 260 -26.71 -45.03 10.88
N GLN A 261 -26.36 -45.35 12.13
CA GLN A 261 -26.70 -46.62 12.78
C GLN A 261 -28.03 -46.49 13.55
N PRO A 262 -28.90 -47.53 13.57
CA PRO A 262 -30.30 -47.37 13.97
C PRO A 262 -30.51 -47.49 15.49
N ASP A 263 -31.41 -46.65 16.01
CA ASP A 263 -31.94 -46.75 17.37
C ASP A 263 -33.08 -47.78 17.42
N ILE A 264 -32.89 -48.83 18.22
CA ILE A 264 -33.94 -49.53 18.96
C ILE A 264 -33.49 -49.45 20.43
N PRO A 265 -34.37 -49.12 21.39
CA PRO A 265 -34.96 -50.20 22.19
C PRO A 265 -36.42 -49.99 22.67
N GLU A 266 -37.11 -51.13 22.71
CA GLU A 266 -38.03 -51.64 23.73
C GLU A 266 -38.64 -50.68 24.77
N HIS A 267 -39.97 -50.49 24.69
CA HIS A 267 -40.94 -51.02 25.66
C HIS A 267 -42.36 -51.01 25.10
#